data_AF-A0A9D7M5L3-F1
#
_entry.id   AF-A0A9D7M5L3-F1
#
_cell.length_a   1.000
_cell.length_b   1.000
_cell.length_c   1.000
_cell.angle_alpha   90.00
_cell.angle_beta   90.00
_cell.angle_gamma   90.00
#
_symmetry.space_group_name_H-M   'P 1'
#
loop_
_entity.id
_entity.type
_entity.pdbx_description
1 polymer ?
#
loop_
_entity_poly.entity_id
_entity_poly.type
_entity_poly.pdbx_seq_one_letter_code
_entity_poly.pdbx_strand_id
1 'polypeptide(L)'
;MNVAIIGSGLTGTLAAIYLKKSNADTNVILFEKSADKTLRGIPYSHQLEYQPLNVNTKGMTLFDDAPLHFFNWWKQNHTRYPEFANIVPTEGDFVQRNIYGDYLTETFETINRSVSKPVKIVHGEVIDILETGNSDYKILLADGGIFEADKVLFALETSSFDPTFIRTSEIADDPAYISHPWLDNAIDNLPKSIGLFVGAGLTMVDFSVSLKSGVLRKILCCLAQRAITRPTQKPHRIR
;
A
#
# COMPACT_ATOMS: atom_id res chain seq x y z
N MET A 1 -28.33 6.03 -0.96
CA MET A 1 -27.39 5.19 -1.72
C MET A 1 -26.39 4.57 -0.77
N ASN A 2 -26.24 3.25 -0.81
CA ASN A 2 -25.29 2.46 -0.04
C ASN A 2 -24.20 1.92 -0.97
N VAL A 3 -22.95 2.19 -0.65
CA VAL A 3 -21.80 1.72 -1.43
C VAL A 3 -20.91 0.86 -0.53
N ALA A 4 -20.69 -0.39 -0.95
CA ALA A 4 -19.67 -1.25 -0.37
C ALA A 4 -18.37 -1.10 -1.18
N ILE A 5 -17.26 -0.90 -0.49
CA ILE A 5 -15.92 -0.83 -1.08
C ILE A 5 -15.11 -1.99 -0.52
N ILE A 6 -14.63 -2.87 -1.41
CA ILE A 6 -13.89 -4.08 -1.05
C ILE A 6 -12.40 -3.81 -1.17
N GLY A 7 -11.70 -3.73 -0.04
CA GLY A 7 -10.29 -3.35 0.07
C GLY A 7 -10.13 -1.93 0.63
N SER A 8 -9.37 -1.79 1.71
CA SER A 8 -9.08 -0.50 2.36
C SER A 8 -7.67 0.01 2.08
N GLY A 9 -7.08 -0.36 0.94
CA GLY A 9 -5.83 0.25 0.46
C GLY A 9 -6.03 1.66 -0.08
N LEU A 10 -4.98 2.22 -0.72
CA LEU A 10 -5.02 3.57 -1.31
C LEU A 10 -6.28 3.81 -2.15
N THR A 11 -6.59 2.90 -3.07
CA THR A 11 -7.73 3.03 -3.98
C THR A 11 -9.06 3.09 -3.22
N GLY A 12 -9.27 2.21 -2.24
CA GLY A 12 -10.52 2.13 -1.51
C GLY A 12 -10.72 3.32 -0.58
N THR A 13 -9.67 3.72 0.12
CA THR A 13 -9.65 4.92 0.96
C THR A 13 -9.92 6.18 0.15
N LEU A 14 -9.27 6.33 -1.00
CA LEU A 14 -9.46 7.49 -1.87
C LEU A 14 -10.87 7.51 -2.45
N ALA A 15 -11.40 6.37 -2.89
CA ALA A 15 -12.78 6.27 -3.35
C ALA A 15 -13.77 6.66 -2.26
N ALA A 16 -13.57 6.21 -1.01
CA ALA A 16 -14.40 6.60 0.12
C ALA A 16 -14.34 8.12 0.37
N ILE A 17 -13.15 8.72 0.33
CA ILE A 17 -12.96 10.17 0.43
C ILE A 17 -13.74 10.91 -0.66
N TYR A 18 -13.57 10.53 -1.93
CA TYR A 18 -14.23 11.20 -3.04
C TYR A 18 -15.75 11.04 -3.00
N LEU A 19 -16.26 9.85 -2.64
CA LEU A 19 -17.70 9.64 -2.46
C LEU A 19 -18.28 10.56 -1.38
N LYS A 20 -17.57 10.73 -0.26
CA LYS A 20 -17.98 11.65 0.81
C LYS A 20 -17.89 13.12 0.42
N LYS A 21 -16.86 13.52 -0.33
CA LYS A 21 -16.74 14.89 -0.86
C LYS A 21 -17.84 15.21 -1.89
N SER A 22 -18.19 14.25 -2.74
CA SER A 22 -19.24 14.43 -3.76
C SER A 22 -20.65 14.40 -3.16
N ASN A 23 -20.91 13.53 -2.19
CA ASN A 23 -22.20 13.45 -1.51
C ASN A 23 -22.04 12.89 -0.10
N ALA A 24 -22.08 13.79 0.89
CA ALA A 24 -21.92 13.48 2.31
C ALA A 24 -22.97 12.50 2.86
N ASP A 25 -24.16 12.41 2.23
CA ASP A 25 -25.27 11.55 2.66
C ASP A 25 -25.17 10.10 2.16
N THR A 26 -24.22 9.80 1.28
CA THR A 26 -23.96 8.43 0.79
C THR A 26 -23.51 7.55 1.95
N ASN A 27 -24.15 6.41 2.18
CA ASN A 27 -23.67 5.44 3.15
C ASN A 27 -22.52 4.65 2.52
N VAL A 28 -21.35 4.63 3.15
CA VAL A 28 -20.17 3.94 2.62
C VAL A 28 -19.69 2.94 3.67
N ILE A 29 -19.52 1.69 3.25
CA ILE A 29 -18.90 0.63 4.04
C ILE A 29 -17.61 0.21 3.35
N LEU A 30 -16.49 0.32 4.06
CA LEU A 30 -15.16 -0.05 3.58
C LEU A 30 -14.74 -1.36 4.26
N PHE A 31 -14.49 -2.39 3.48
CA PHE A 31 -14.13 -3.72 3.97
C PHE A 31 -12.62 -3.94 3.87
N GLU A 32 -12.02 -4.45 4.94
CA GLU A 32 -10.59 -4.80 4.98
C GLU A 32 -10.37 -6.10 5.75
N LYS A 33 -9.64 -7.04 5.17
CA LYS A 33 -9.32 -8.29 5.85
C LYS A 33 -8.13 -8.20 6.80
N SER A 34 -7.19 -7.32 6.52
CA SER A 34 -5.96 -7.11 7.31
C SER A 34 -6.06 -5.81 8.10
N ALA A 35 -6.45 -5.88 9.37
CA ALA A 35 -6.68 -4.68 10.19
C ALA A 35 -5.45 -3.75 10.27
N ASP A 36 -4.24 -4.31 10.27
CA ASP A 36 -2.94 -3.61 10.21
C ASP A 36 -2.70 -2.84 8.90
N LYS A 37 -3.44 -3.18 7.84
CA LYS A 37 -3.36 -2.55 6.51
C LYS A 37 -4.49 -1.56 6.24
N THR A 38 -5.37 -1.35 7.21
CA THR A 38 -6.52 -0.45 7.12
C THR A 38 -6.07 0.94 6.67
N LEU A 39 -6.82 1.49 5.73
CA LEU A 39 -6.65 2.77 5.03
C LEU A 39 -5.39 2.91 4.16
N ARG A 40 -4.34 2.16 4.46
CA ARG A 40 -3.01 2.31 3.87
C ARG A 40 -2.73 1.30 2.76
N GLY A 41 -3.24 0.08 2.88
CA GLY A 41 -2.91 -1.02 1.98
C GLY A 41 -1.47 -1.50 2.14
N ILE A 42 -1.06 -2.48 1.33
CA ILE A 42 0.26 -3.10 1.46
C ILE A 42 1.40 -2.09 1.26
N PRO A 43 1.39 -1.21 0.23
CA PRO A 43 2.55 -0.38 -0.08
C PRO A 43 2.87 0.69 0.98
N TYR A 44 1.88 1.08 1.79
CA TYR A 44 1.99 2.22 2.73
C TYR A 44 1.84 1.81 4.20
N SER A 45 1.61 0.52 4.49
CA SER A 45 1.63 -0.05 5.85
C SER A 45 2.98 -0.61 6.28
N HIS A 46 3.88 -0.86 5.33
CA HIS A 46 5.03 -1.73 5.56
C HIS A 46 6.21 -1.04 6.28
N GLN A 47 7.01 -1.86 6.97
CA GLN A 47 8.01 -1.46 7.97
C GLN A 47 9.47 -1.64 7.52
N LEU A 48 9.75 -1.88 6.23
CA LEU A 48 11.16 -1.95 5.80
C LEU A 48 11.86 -0.63 6.13
N GLU A 49 13.08 -0.76 6.65
CA GLU A 49 13.95 0.36 7.03
C GLU A 49 14.17 1.35 5.88
N TYR A 50 14.21 0.87 4.63
CA TYR A 50 14.44 1.69 3.45
C TYR A 50 13.41 1.45 2.34
N GLN A 51 12.29 2.18 2.42
CA GLN A 51 11.27 2.23 1.38
C GLN A 51 10.81 3.66 1.09
N PRO A 52 11.61 4.47 0.38
CA PRO A 52 11.17 5.77 -0.07
C PRO A 52 10.02 5.63 -1.07
N LEU A 53 9.17 6.66 -1.12
CA LEU A 53 8.32 6.90 -2.27
C LEU A 53 9.17 6.98 -3.54
N ASN A 54 8.63 6.49 -4.65
CA ASN A 54 9.26 6.61 -5.97
C ASN A 54 9.03 7.99 -6.62
N VAL A 55 8.28 8.86 -5.94
CA VAL A 55 7.91 10.21 -6.35
C VAL A 55 8.15 11.14 -5.17
N ASN A 56 8.56 12.38 -5.44
CA ASN A 56 8.79 13.37 -4.40
C ASN A 56 7.48 13.94 -3.81
N THR A 57 7.59 14.68 -2.71
CA THR A 57 6.44 15.27 -2.00
C THR A 57 5.57 16.19 -2.86
N LYS A 58 6.13 16.83 -3.90
CA LYS A 58 5.37 17.62 -4.88
C LYS A 58 4.58 16.76 -5.86
N GLY A 59 5.11 15.62 -6.26
CA GLY A 59 4.50 14.75 -7.27
C GLY A 59 3.46 13.78 -6.72
N MET A 60 3.29 13.72 -5.40
CA MET A 60 2.33 12.85 -4.73
C MET A 60 1.23 13.70 -4.09
N THR A 61 -0.02 13.56 -4.52
CA THR A 61 -1.18 14.18 -3.89
C THR A 61 -2.38 13.24 -3.95
N LEU A 62 -3.34 13.41 -3.04
CA LEU A 62 -4.66 12.75 -3.11
C LEU A 62 -5.68 13.57 -3.91
N PHE A 63 -5.37 14.83 -4.23
CA PHE A 63 -6.33 15.77 -4.79
C PHE A 63 -5.73 16.54 -5.97
N ASP A 64 -6.36 16.41 -7.14
CA ASP A 64 -5.93 17.11 -8.36
C ASP A 64 -6.01 18.63 -8.24
N ASP A 65 -6.98 19.14 -7.47
CA ASP A 65 -7.18 20.57 -7.19
C ASP A 65 -6.25 21.10 -6.08
N ALA A 66 -5.51 20.23 -5.39
CA ALA A 66 -4.55 20.59 -4.37
C ALA A 66 -3.22 19.82 -4.55
N PRO A 67 -2.42 20.15 -5.58
CA PRO A 67 -1.21 19.40 -5.93
C PRO A 67 -0.12 19.40 -4.83
N LEU A 68 -0.13 20.39 -3.93
CA LEU A 68 0.80 20.47 -2.81
C LEU A 68 0.22 19.95 -1.49
N HIS A 69 -0.92 19.26 -1.50
CA HIS A 69 -1.60 18.85 -0.27
C HIS A 69 -0.71 17.94 0.60
N PHE A 70 -0.05 16.95 0.01
CA PHE A 70 0.88 16.10 0.75
C PHE A 70 2.11 16.87 1.24
N PHE A 71 2.73 17.71 0.40
CA PHE A 71 3.86 18.53 0.83
C PHE A 71 3.49 19.46 2.00
N ASN A 72 2.31 20.06 1.99
CA ASN A 72 1.84 20.92 3.07
C ASN A 72 1.62 20.13 4.36
N TRP A 73 1.07 18.91 4.27
CA TRP A 73 0.98 18.01 5.41
C TRP A 73 2.38 17.61 5.91
N TRP A 74 3.29 17.26 5.02
CA TRP A 74 4.67 16.92 5.34
C TRP A 74 5.38 18.05 6.08
N LYS A 75 5.25 19.28 5.58
CA LYS A 75 5.82 20.48 6.18
C LYS A 75 5.36 20.70 7.63
N GLN A 76 4.14 20.30 7.97
CA GLN A 76 3.59 20.46 9.32
C GLN A 76 3.99 19.32 10.26
N ASN A 77 4.32 18.15 9.70
CA ASN A 77 4.37 16.90 10.45
C ASN A 77 5.73 16.21 10.42
N HIS A 78 6.71 16.72 9.66
CA HIS A 78 8.03 16.12 9.55
C HIS A 78 8.75 15.94 10.90
N THR A 79 8.47 16.81 11.87
CA THR A 79 9.07 16.77 13.22
C THR A 79 8.66 15.55 14.04
N ARG A 80 7.60 14.84 13.60
CA ARG A 80 7.16 13.57 14.21
C ARG A 80 8.11 12.42 13.88
N TYR A 81 8.96 12.58 12.86
CA TYR A 81 9.89 11.55 12.38
C TYR A 81 11.32 11.95 12.76
N PRO A 82 11.97 11.23 13.70
CA PRO A 82 13.27 11.62 14.25
C PRO A 82 14.36 11.90 13.20
N GLU A 83 14.38 11.11 12.12
CA GLU A 83 15.33 11.24 11.01
C GLU A 83 15.12 12.50 10.16
N PHE A 84 13.93 13.11 10.24
CA PHE A 84 13.56 14.34 9.53
C PHE A 84 13.32 15.53 10.45
N ALA A 85 13.44 15.37 11.77
CA ALA A 85 13.03 16.41 12.73
C ALA A 85 13.84 17.70 12.63
N ASN A 86 15.11 17.61 12.23
CA ASN A 86 16.02 18.76 12.09
C ASN A 86 16.23 19.20 10.63
N ILE A 87 15.44 18.67 9.69
CA ILE A 87 15.52 18.99 8.26
C ILE A 87 14.43 19.99 7.92
N VAL A 88 14.74 20.98 7.08
CA VAL A 88 13.73 21.88 6.50
C VAL A 88 13.06 21.18 5.32
N PRO A 89 11.75 20.91 5.38
CA PRO A 89 11.03 20.22 4.30
C PRO A 89 11.09 20.96 2.97
N THR A 90 11.27 20.21 1.88
CA THR A 90 11.21 20.73 0.52
C THR A 90 10.23 19.94 -0.35
N GLU A 91 9.72 20.58 -1.40
CA GLU A 91 8.88 19.93 -2.43
C GLU A 91 9.60 18.79 -3.17
N GLY A 92 10.93 18.75 -3.11
CA GLY A 92 11.78 17.74 -3.73
C GLY A 92 12.09 16.54 -2.84
N ASP A 93 11.56 16.51 -1.62
CA ASP A 93 11.88 15.46 -0.65
C ASP A 93 11.33 14.10 -1.12
N PHE A 94 12.14 13.06 -0.93
CA PHE A 94 11.70 11.67 -1.03
C PHE A 94 11.58 11.13 0.38
N VAL A 95 10.34 10.93 0.83
CA VAL A 95 10.02 10.45 2.18
C VAL A 95 9.62 8.97 2.14
N GLN A 96 9.66 8.31 3.28
CA GLN A 96 9.28 6.90 3.39
C GLN A 96 7.79 6.68 3.06
N ARG A 97 7.43 5.49 2.58
CA ARG A 97 6.04 5.15 2.22
C ARG A 97 5.09 5.13 3.41
N ASN A 98 5.55 4.70 4.58
CA ASN A 98 4.76 4.74 5.82
C ASN A 98 4.31 6.16 6.20
N ILE A 99 5.14 7.19 5.95
CA ILE A 99 4.82 8.61 6.14
C ILE A 99 3.67 9.03 5.22
N TYR A 100 3.65 8.52 3.98
CA TYR A 100 2.51 8.72 3.09
C TYR A 100 1.26 7.98 3.58
N GLY A 101 1.43 6.80 4.19
CA GLY A 101 0.35 6.08 4.86
C GLY A 101 -0.27 6.83 6.04
N ASP A 102 0.55 7.51 6.84
CA ASP A 102 0.09 8.41 7.92
C ASP A 102 -0.71 9.57 7.33
N TYR A 103 -0.19 10.22 6.29
CA TYR A 103 -0.88 11.27 5.56
C TYR A 103 -2.25 10.82 5.03
N LEU A 104 -2.33 9.65 4.40
CA LEU A 104 -3.55 9.08 3.87
C LEU A 104 -4.58 8.81 4.98
N THR A 105 -4.13 8.20 6.08
CA THR A 105 -4.96 7.90 7.25
C THR A 105 -5.53 9.19 7.87
N GLU A 106 -4.68 10.18 8.14
CA GLU A 106 -5.11 11.45 8.74
C GLU A 106 -6.04 12.25 7.83
N THR A 107 -5.76 12.24 6.52
CA THR A 107 -6.63 12.90 5.53
C THR A 107 -8.02 12.25 5.51
N PHE A 108 -8.06 10.91 5.48
CA PHE A 108 -9.32 10.16 5.58
C PHE A 108 -10.07 10.49 6.87
N GLU A 109 -9.41 10.40 8.02
CA GLU A 109 -10.05 10.64 9.32
C GLU A 109 -10.58 12.07 9.45
N THR A 110 -9.84 13.07 8.96
CA THR A 110 -10.26 14.47 8.98
C THR A 110 -11.55 14.68 8.20
N ILE A 111 -11.64 14.09 7.00
CA ILE A 111 -12.84 14.14 6.17
C ILE A 111 -13.97 13.33 6.80
N ASN A 112 -13.65 12.17 7.38
CA ASN A 112 -14.64 11.30 7.98
C ASN A 112 -15.30 11.91 9.22
N ARG A 113 -14.55 12.73 9.98
CA ARG A 113 -15.07 13.49 11.13
C ARG A 113 -15.92 14.71 10.73
N SER A 114 -15.77 15.22 9.51
CA SER A 114 -16.49 16.42 9.07
C SER A 114 -17.84 16.15 8.40
N VAL A 115 -18.18 14.87 8.14
CA VAL A 115 -19.44 14.47 7.52
C VAL A 115 -20.45 13.95 8.56
N SER A 116 -21.74 14.18 8.30
CA SER A 116 -22.85 13.73 9.16
C SER A 116 -22.98 12.20 9.22
N LYS A 117 -22.59 11.52 8.15
CA LYS A 117 -22.57 10.06 8.05
C LYS A 117 -21.13 9.61 7.80
N PRO A 118 -20.38 9.18 8.82
CA PRO A 118 -19.03 8.67 8.60
C PRO A 118 -19.05 7.36 7.78
N VAL A 119 -17.97 7.12 7.06
CA VAL A 119 -17.62 5.81 6.48
C VAL A 119 -17.50 4.79 7.60
N LYS A 120 -18.20 3.65 7.45
CA LYS A 120 -18.07 2.50 8.35
C LYS A 120 -16.94 1.62 7.84
N ILE A 121 -15.96 1.32 8.69
CA ILE A 121 -14.94 0.32 8.37
C ILE A 121 -15.37 -1.00 8.98
N VAL A 122 -15.33 -2.08 8.19
CA VAL A 122 -15.62 -3.44 8.62
C VAL A 122 -14.38 -4.28 8.39
N HIS A 123 -13.84 -4.83 9.47
CA HIS A 123 -12.73 -5.76 9.41
C HIS A 123 -13.28 -7.17 9.16
N GLY A 124 -12.94 -7.75 8.01
CA GLY A 124 -13.42 -9.07 7.60
C GLY A 124 -13.07 -9.35 6.13
N GLU A 125 -12.81 -10.62 5.83
CA GLU A 125 -12.59 -11.06 4.46
C GLU A 125 -13.93 -11.26 3.76
N VAL A 126 -14.16 -10.47 2.70
CA VAL A 126 -15.28 -10.66 1.79
C VAL A 126 -14.97 -11.86 0.90
N ILE A 127 -15.79 -12.90 0.99
CA ILE A 127 -15.59 -14.16 0.28
C ILE A 127 -16.49 -14.29 -0.96
N ASP A 128 -17.61 -13.58 -0.98
CA ASP A 128 -18.56 -13.65 -2.10
C ASP A 128 -19.48 -12.41 -2.16
N ILE A 129 -19.98 -12.12 -3.35
CA ILE A 129 -20.90 -11.00 -3.62
C ILE A 129 -21.99 -11.49 -4.58
N LEU A 130 -23.23 -11.50 -4.09
CA LEU A 130 -24.39 -12.03 -4.81
C LEU A 130 -25.31 -10.88 -5.24
N GLU A 131 -25.68 -10.85 -6.51
CA GLU A 131 -26.75 -9.97 -6.99
C GLU A 131 -28.12 -10.51 -6.55
N THR A 132 -28.99 -9.63 -6.04
CA THR A 132 -30.28 -10.02 -5.46
C THR A 132 -31.49 -9.77 -6.36
N GLY A 133 -31.27 -9.29 -7.58
CA GLY A 133 -32.32 -9.07 -8.59
C GLY A 133 -32.97 -7.68 -8.59
N ASN A 134 -32.72 -6.84 -7.57
CA ASN A 134 -33.22 -5.45 -7.49
C ASN A 134 -32.14 -4.38 -7.71
N SER A 135 -31.04 -4.71 -8.39
CA SER A 135 -29.80 -3.90 -8.45
C SER A 135 -29.07 -3.73 -7.11
N ASP A 136 -29.43 -4.55 -6.11
CA ASP A 136 -28.78 -4.61 -4.81
C ASP A 136 -27.90 -5.86 -4.69
N TYR A 137 -26.82 -5.75 -3.93
CA TYR A 137 -25.83 -6.79 -3.70
C TYR A 137 -25.83 -7.25 -2.24
N LYS A 138 -25.66 -8.56 -2.03
CA LYS A 138 -25.32 -9.15 -0.74
C LYS A 138 -23.84 -9.46 -0.69
N ILE A 139 -23.15 -8.89 0.29
CA ILE A 139 -21.73 -9.09 0.55
C ILE A 139 -21.60 -10.11 1.68
N LEU A 140 -20.94 -11.22 1.42
CA LEU A 140 -20.71 -12.31 2.36
C LEU A 140 -19.29 -12.24 2.92
N LEU A 141 -19.16 -12.23 4.24
CA LEU A 141 -17.89 -12.34 4.95
C LEU A 141 -17.56 -13.79 5.31
N ALA A 142 -16.27 -14.09 5.44
CA ALA A 142 -15.77 -15.40 5.84
C ALA A 142 -16.29 -15.88 7.21
N ASP A 143 -16.61 -14.94 8.10
CA ASP A 143 -17.17 -15.23 9.44
C ASP A 143 -18.70 -15.43 9.42
N GLY A 144 -19.32 -15.42 8.23
CA GLY A 144 -20.76 -15.52 8.04
C GLY A 144 -21.51 -14.19 8.11
N GLY A 145 -20.81 -13.07 8.32
CA GLY A 145 -21.40 -11.73 8.26
C GLY A 145 -22.02 -11.43 6.89
N ILE A 146 -23.18 -10.77 6.89
CA ILE A 146 -23.90 -10.40 5.66
C ILE A 146 -24.18 -8.90 5.68
N PHE A 147 -23.86 -8.24 4.57
CA PHE A 147 -24.13 -6.82 4.34
C PHE A 147 -24.86 -6.62 3.02
N GLU A 148 -25.59 -5.52 2.91
CA GLU A 148 -26.31 -5.14 1.69
C GLU A 148 -25.82 -3.79 1.18
N ALA A 149 -25.70 -3.65 -0.14
CA ALA A 149 -25.35 -2.39 -0.78
C ALA A 149 -25.94 -2.28 -2.19
N ASP A 150 -26.29 -1.05 -2.59
CA ASP A 150 -26.82 -0.74 -3.93
C ASP A 150 -25.70 -0.77 -4.99
N LYS A 151 -24.45 -0.55 -4.56
CA LYS A 151 -23.26 -0.55 -5.41
C LYS A 151 -22.08 -1.20 -4.68
N VAL A 152 -21.25 -1.88 -5.45
CA VAL A 152 -20.00 -2.48 -4.99
C VAL A 152 -18.85 -1.92 -5.81
N LEU A 153 -17.79 -1.47 -5.13
CA LEU A 153 -16.52 -1.07 -5.73
C LEU A 153 -15.45 -2.06 -5.31
N PHE A 154 -14.80 -2.70 -6.27
CA PHE A 154 -13.61 -3.51 -6.04
C PHE A 154 -12.37 -2.60 -6.01
N ALA A 155 -11.79 -2.44 -4.82
CA ALA A 155 -10.53 -1.73 -4.59
C ALA A 155 -9.44 -2.73 -4.15
N LEU A 156 -9.40 -3.86 -4.83
CA LEU A 156 -8.48 -4.96 -4.55
C LEU A 156 -7.10 -4.61 -5.12
N GLU A 157 -6.07 -4.72 -4.28
CA GLU A 157 -4.70 -4.72 -4.76
C GLU A 157 -4.40 -6.06 -5.46
N THR A 158 -3.61 -6.04 -6.54
CA THR A 158 -3.18 -7.29 -7.17
C THR A 158 -2.24 -8.01 -6.22
N SER A 159 -2.67 -9.15 -5.69
CA SER A 159 -1.82 -10.04 -4.89
C SER A 159 -0.51 -10.29 -5.62
N SER A 160 0.61 -10.22 -4.89
CA SER A 160 1.93 -10.57 -5.38
C SER A 160 1.87 -11.87 -6.19
N PHE A 161 2.16 -11.78 -7.48
CA PHE A 161 2.19 -12.92 -8.36
C PHE A 161 3.36 -13.82 -7.94
N ASP A 162 3.06 -14.96 -7.30
CA ASP A 162 4.04 -16.04 -7.19
C ASP A 162 4.33 -16.50 -8.62
N PRO A 163 5.56 -16.35 -9.15
CA PRO A 163 5.89 -16.80 -10.49
C PRO A 163 5.98 -18.33 -10.52
N THR A 164 4.82 -18.99 -10.48
CA THR A 164 4.68 -20.45 -10.47
C THR A 164 5.35 -21.13 -11.67
N PHE A 165 5.56 -20.39 -12.77
CA PHE A 165 6.26 -20.86 -13.97
C PHE A 165 7.76 -21.13 -13.77
N ILE A 166 8.37 -20.69 -12.65
CA ILE A 166 9.78 -20.99 -12.28
C ILE A 166 9.83 -21.97 -11.09
N ARG A 167 8.68 -22.31 -10.49
CA ARG A 167 8.61 -22.99 -9.21
C ARG A 167 8.61 -24.52 -9.40
N THR A 168 9.75 -25.15 -9.17
CA THR A 168 9.79 -26.60 -8.87
C THR A 168 9.31 -26.84 -7.44
N SER A 169 8.88 -28.06 -7.10
CA SER A 169 8.52 -28.43 -5.72
C SER A 169 9.69 -28.25 -4.76
N GLU A 170 10.92 -28.48 -5.21
CA GLU A 170 12.13 -28.28 -4.40
C GLU A 170 12.33 -26.82 -3.99
N ILE A 171 12.11 -25.87 -4.91
CA ILE A 171 12.19 -24.42 -4.62
C ILE A 171 10.99 -23.99 -3.78
N ALA A 172 9.82 -24.54 -4.07
CA ALA A 172 8.57 -24.25 -3.37
C ALA A 172 8.63 -24.49 -1.86
N ASP A 173 9.36 -25.53 -1.48
CA ASP A 173 9.45 -26.02 -0.10
C ASP A 173 10.73 -25.54 0.61
N ASP A 174 11.61 -24.82 -0.10
CA ASP A 174 12.83 -24.26 0.49
C ASP A 174 12.47 -23.09 1.42
N PRO A 175 12.90 -23.10 2.70
CA PRO A 175 12.59 -22.02 3.65
C PRO A 175 13.23 -20.67 3.30
N ALA A 176 14.22 -20.64 2.39
CA ALA A 176 14.79 -19.41 1.85
C ALA A 176 13.99 -18.85 0.66
N TYR A 177 12.97 -19.56 0.18
CA TYR A 177 12.10 -19.10 -0.89
C TYR A 177 10.98 -18.18 -0.36
N ILE A 178 10.98 -16.94 -0.83
CA ILE A 178 9.98 -15.93 -0.47
C ILE A 178 9.11 -15.63 -1.70
N SER A 179 7.92 -16.22 -1.77
CA SER A 179 6.95 -15.97 -2.84
C SER A 179 6.28 -14.60 -2.72
N HIS A 180 6.13 -14.10 -1.50
CA HIS A 180 5.43 -12.87 -1.17
C HIS A 180 6.28 -12.02 -0.24
N PRO A 181 7.09 -11.09 -0.78
CA PRO A 181 8.06 -10.36 0.02
C PRO A 181 7.40 -9.34 0.96
N TRP A 182 6.12 -9.02 0.74
CA TRP A 182 5.33 -8.10 1.56
C TRP A 182 4.68 -8.73 2.79
N LEU A 183 4.93 -10.02 3.06
CA LEU A 183 4.52 -10.64 4.31
C LEU A 183 5.35 -10.08 5.47
N ASP A 184 4.75 -10.04 6.66
CA ASP A 184 5.46 -9.63 7.86
C ASP A 184 6.64 -10.57 8.13
N ASN A 185 7.78 -9.98 8.47
CA ASN A 185 9.03 -10.69 8.75
C ASN A 185 9.53 -11.57 7.58
N ALA A 186 9.07 -11.33 6.34
CA ALA A 186 9.42 -12.15 5.17
C ALA A 186 10.93 -12.27 4.93
N ILE A 187 11.71 -11.31 5.43
CA ILE A 187 13.16 -11.26 5.20
C ILE A 187 14.01 -11.39 6.47
N ASP A 188 13.39 -11.46 7.64
CA ASP A 188 14.09 -11.36 8.93
C ASP A 188 14.93 -12.60 9.23
N ASN A 189 14.48 -13.76 8.75
CA ASN A 189 15.09 -15.07 9.03
C ASN A 189 15.87 -15.64 7.83
N LEU A 190 16.20 -14.82 6.84
CA LEU A 190 16.94 -15.29 5.68
C LEU A 190 18.38 -15.66 6.05
N PRO A 191 18.91 -16.79 5.54
CA PRO A 191 20.30 -17.17 5.77
C PRO A 191 21.25 -16.12 5.16
N LYS A 192 22.41 -15.91 5.79
CA LYS A 192 23.45 -15.02 5.27
C LYS A 192 24.16 -15.63 4.05
N SER A 193 23.50 -15.56 2.89
CA SER A 193 23.92 -16.20 1.65
C SER A 193 23.93 -15.20 0.47
N ILE A 194 24.04 -15.73 -0.75
CA ILE A 194 23.83 -14.98 -1.99
C ILE A 194 22.34 -15.03 -2.29
N GLY A 195 21.72 -13.85 -2.45
CA GLY A 195 20.30 -13.74 -2.81
C GLY A 195 20.09 -13.66 -4.32
N LEU A 196 19.08 -14.38 -4.81
CA LEU A 196 18.54 -14.25 -6.16
C LEU A 196 17.22 -13.47 -6.12
N PHE A 197 17.13 -12.39 -6.89
CA PHE A 197 15.87 -11.67 -7.08
C PHE A 197 15.32 -11.99 -8.47
N VAL A 198 14.06 -12.41 -8.51
CA VAL A 198 13.31 -12.58 -9.76
C VAL A 198 12.49 -11.30 -9.98
N GLY A 199 12.81 -10.58 -11.05
CA GLY A 199 12.28 -9.25 -11.36
C GLY A 199 13.32 -8.14 -11.16
N ALA A 200 13.06 -7.00 -11.82
CA ALA A 200 13.90 -5.79 -11.73
C ALA A 200 13.07 -4.52 -11.45
N GLY A 201 11.85 -4.69 -10.93
CA GLY A 201 10.96 -3.60 -10.54
C GLY A 201 11.36 -2.91 -9.23
N LEU A 202 10.54 -1.94 -8.79
CA LEU A 202 10.77 -1.23 -7.52
C LEU A 202 10.82 -2.16 -6.31
N THR A 203 9.99 -3.21 -6.28
CA THR A 203 10.04 -4.25 -5.24
C THR A 203 11.45 -4.81 -5.07
N MET A 204 12.14 -5.19 -6.16
CA MET A 204 13.51 -5.71 -6.05
C MET A 204 14.45 -4.65 -5.44
N VAL A 205 14.33 -3.39 -5.86
CA VAL A 205 15.15 -2.29 -5.31
C VAL A 205 14.93 -2.14 -3.82
N ASP A 206 13.67 -2.03 -3.38
CA ASP A 206 13.27 -1.85 -1.98
C ASP A 206 13.86 -2.95 -1.08
N PHE A 207 13.68 -4.21 -1.47
CA PHE A 207 14.20 -5.35 -0.72
C PHE A 207 15.71 -5.47 -0.80
N SER A 208 16.34 -5.17 -1.95
CA SER A 208 17.79 -5.24 -2.10
C SER A 208 18.55 -4.21 -1.26
N VAL A 209 17.97 -3.01 -1.08
CA VAL A 209 18.53 -1.96 -0.22
C VAL A 209 18.29 -2.31 1.24
N SER A 210 17.09 -2.78 1.59
CA SER A 210 16.75 -3.16 2.97
C SER A 210 17.54 -4.38 3.45
N LEU A 211 17.88 -5.33 2.58
CA LEU A 211 18.70 -6.49 2.95
C LEU A 211 20.20 -6.18 3.06
N LYS A 212 20.67 -5.08 2.44
CA LYS A 212 22.05 -4.62 2.53
C LYS A 212 22.40 -4.05 3.90
N SER A 213 21.42 -3.67 4.74
CA SER A 213 21.68 -3.18 6.08
C SER A 213 22.05 -4.28 7.10
N GLY A 214 21.99 -5.58 6.74
CA GLY A 214 22.51 -6.62 7.65
C GLY A 214 22.50 -8.10 7.23
N VAL A 215 21.84 -8.50 6.13
CA VAL A 215 21.49 -9.92 5.88
C VAL A 215 22.20 -10.54 4.67
N LEU A 216 22.42 -9.80 3.56
CA LEU A 216 23.02 -10.36 2.34
C LEU A 216 24.52 -10.08 2.20
N ARG A 217 25.31 -11.11 1.83
CA ARG A 217 26.75 -10.96 1.52
C ARG A 217 27.02 -10.41 0.12
N LYS A 218 26.19 -10.80 -0.87
CA LYS A 218 26.23 -10.31 -2.28
C LYS A 218 24.84 -10.46 -2.92
N ILE A 219 24.45 -9.49 -3.76
CA ILE A 219 23.28 -9.57 -4.65
C ILE A 219 23.82 -9.98 -6.02
N LEU A 220 23.39 -11.11 -6.60
CA LEU A 220 24.08 -11.65 -7.78
C LEU A 220 23.26 -11.76 -9.06
N CYS A 221 21.93 -11.71 -9.07
CA CYS A 221 21.22 -11.73 -10.35
C CYS A 221 19.83 -11.13 -10.30
N CYS A 222 19.45 -10.44 -11.38
CA CYS A 222 18.11 -9.95 -11.66
C CYS A 222 17.64 -10.63 -12.95
N LEU A 223 16.66 -11.52 -12.86
CA LEU A 223 16.00 -12.08 -14.03
C LEU A 223 14.78 -11.20 -14.34
N ALA A 224 14.85 -10.42 -15.41
CA ALA A 224 13.76 -9.55 -15.84
C ALA A 224 13.19 -10.03 -17.17
N GLN A 225 11.87 -10.03 -17.30
CA GLN A 225 11.17 -10.40 -18.53
C GLN A 225 11.43 -9.40 -19.68
N ARG A 226 11.86 -8.18 -19.35
CA ARG A 226 12.33 -7.13 -20.27
C ARG A 226 13.56 -6.45 -19.68
N ALA A 227 14.56 -6.15 -20.52
CA ALA A 227 15.71 -5.35 -20.09
C ALA A 227 15.26 -3.93 -19.73
N ILE A 228 15.64 -3.46 -18.54
CA ILE A 228 15.34 -2.09 -18.12
C ILE A 228 16.53 -1.20 -18.49
N THR A 229 16.43 -0.50 -19.61
CA THR A 229 17.24 0.69 -19.86
C THR A 229 16.55 1.87 -19.16
N ARG A 230 16.92 2.19 -17.92
CA ARG A 230 16.42 3.45 -17.30
C ARG A 230 17.05 4.64 -18.03
N PRO A 231 16.30 5.73 -18.28
CA PRO A 231 16.90 7.04 -18.42
C PRO A 231 17.62 7.37 -17.10
N THR A 232 18.81 7.95 -17.18
CA THR A 232 19.66 8.30 -16.04
C THR A 232 18.91 9.12 -14.97
N GLN A 233 18.44 8.46 -13.91
CA GLN A 233 18.18 9.14 -12.64
C GLN A 233 19.52 9.28 -11.92
N LYS A 234 19.92 10.52 -11.63
CA LYS A 234 21.15 10.80 -10.86
C LYS A 234 21.01 10.13 -9.47
N PRO A 235 22.02 9.39 -9.01
CA PRO A 235 21.98 8.80 -7.68
C PRO A 235 21.97 9.92 -6.63
N HIS A 236 20.94 9.95 -5.79
CA HIS A 236 20.98 10.73 -4.56
C HIS A 236 21.94 10.02 -3.61
N ARG A 237 22.97 10.74 -3.15
CA ARG A 237 23.83 10.28 -2.06
C ARG A 237 22.99 10.24 -0.79
N ILE A 238 22.72 9.04 -0.30
CA ILE A 238 22.40 8.83 1.12
C ILE A 238 23.64 9.32 1.88
N ARG A 239 23.48 10.37 2.69
CA ARG A 239 24.50 10.82 3.65
C ARG A 239 24.22 10.18 5.00
#